data_AF-A0A0C2SEL8-F1
#
_entry.id   AF-A0A0C2SEL8-F1
#
_cell.length_a   1.000
_cell.length_b   1.000
_cell.length_c   1.000
_cell.angle_alpha   90.00
_cell.angle_beta   90.00
_cell.angle_gamma   90.00
#
_symmetry.space_group_name_H-M   'P 1'
#
loop_
_entity.id
_entity.type
_entity.pdbx_description
1 polymer ?
#
loop_
_entity_poly.entity_id
_entity_poly.type
_entity_poly.pdbx_seq_one_letter_code
_entity_poly.pdbx_strand_id
1 'polypeptide(L)'
;MALEAIEEIKKAETKAEEILKEANNEAKDIVMKATDEAEKQYLATLSSAKEKANKIISNAVEAANKKAEPIINKGKQESEDILHISEDKKNNAVKLVIERIVKIHGNS
;
A
#
# COMPACT_ATOMS: atom_id res chain seq x y z
N MET A 1 -24.37 -74.81 -11.64
CA MET A 1 -25.09 -74.16 -10.52
C MET A 1 -24.12 -73.67 -9.42
N ALA A 2 -23.53 -74.52 -8.57
CA ALA A 2 -22.69 -74.03 -7.46
C ALA A 2 -21.37 -73.36 -7.92
N LEU A 3 -20.72 -73.90 -8.95
CA LEU A 3 -19.50 -73.32 -9.53
C LEU A 3 -19.74 -71.96 -10.20
N GLU A 4 -20.86 -71.81 -10.92
CA GLU A 4 -21.25 -70.55 -11.55
C GLU A 4 -21.53 -69.45 -10.52
N ALA A 5 -22.20 -69.80 -9.42
CA ALA A 5 -22.47 -68.87 -8.32
C ALA A 5 -21.16 -68.37 -7.66
N ILE A 6 -20.17 -69.25 -7.47
CA ILE A 6 -18.85 -68.87 -6.93
C ILE A 6 -18.12 -67.93 -7.90
N GLU A 7 -18.21 -68.20 -9.20
CA GLU A 7 -17.58 -67.36 -10.23
C GLU A 7 -18.24 -65.97 -10.32
N GLU A 8 -19.56 -65.89 -10.13
CA GLU A 8 -20.31 -64.65 -10.05
C GLU A 8 -19.93 -63.82 -8.82
N ILE A 9 -19.81 -64.44 -7.64
CA ILE A 9 -19.35 -63.80 -6.41
C ILE A 9 -17.97 -63.19 -6.62
N LYS A 10 -17.04 -63.96 -7.20
CA LYS A 10 -15.67 -63.49 -7.44
C LYS A 10 -15.62 -62.28 -8.39
N LYS A 11 -16.46 -62.28 -9.44
CA LYS A 11 -16.62 -61.12 -10.34
C LYS A 11 -17.20 -59.90 -9.62
N ALA A 12 -18.17 -60.11 -8.72
CA ALA A 12 -18.75 -59.03 -7.92
C ALA A 12 -17.72 -58.42 -6.95
N GLU A 13 -16.90 -59.26 -6.30
CA GLU A 13 -15.82 -58.83 -5.42
C GLU A 13 -14.78 -57.99 -6.18
N THR A 14 -14.33 -58.45 -7.36
CA THR A 14 -13.37 -57.68 -8.18
C THR A 14 -13.94 -56.33 -8.60
N LYS A 15 -15.22 -56.28 -9.02
CA LYS A 15 -15.88 -55.01 -9.37
C LYS A 15 -15.99 -54.08 -8.16
N ALA A 16 -16.28 -54.62 -6.98
CA ALA A 16 -16.35 -53.81 -5.76
C ALA A 16 -14.97 -53.23 -5.40
N GLU A 17 -13.89 -54.00 -5.54
CA GLU A 17 -12.52 -53.52 -5.33
C GLU A 17 -12.13 -52.43 -6.34
N GLU A 18 -12.50 -52.58 -7.62
CA GLU A 18 -12.28 -51.55 -8.63
C GLU A 18 -13.02 -50.25 -8.29
N ILE A 19 -14.30 -50.33 -7.92
CA ILE A 19 -15.09 -49.17 -7.50
C ILE A 19 -14.46 -48.47 -6.29
N LEU A 20 -14.01 -49.23 -5.28
CA LEU A 20 -13.35 -48.66 -4.11
C LEU A 20 -12.03 -47.98 -4.47
N LYS A 21 -11.27 -48.54 -5.40
CA LYS A 21 -10.00 -47.96 -5.86
C LYS A 21 -10.23 -46.67 -6.64
N GLU A 22 -11.20 -46.65 -7.55
CA GLU A 22 -11.59 -45.45 -8.31
C GLU A 22 -12.10 -44.35 -7.38
N ALA A 23 -13.02 -44.66 -6.47
CA ALA A 23 -13.54 -43.69 -5.51
C ALA A 23 -12.44 -43.10 -4.62
N ASN A 24 -11.46 -43.90 -4.19
CA ASN A 24 -10.31 -43.40 -3.42
C ASN A 24 -9.39 -42.48 -4.25
N ASN A 25 -9.20 -42.77 -5.54
CA ASN A 25 -8.41 -41.92 -6.42
C ASN A 25 -9.14 -40.60 -6.70
N GLU A 26 -10.43 -40.64 -7.00
CA GLU A 26 -11.25 -39.45 -7.20
C GLU A 26 -11.28 -38.56 -5.96
N ALA A 27 -11.41 -39.16 -4.76
CA ALA A 27 -11.36 -38.41 -3.51
C ALA A 27 -10.03 -37.67 -3.35
N LYS A 28 -8.90 -38.33 -3.65
CA LYS A 28 -7.57 -37.70 -3.60
C LYS A 28 -7.44 -36.57 -4.61
N ASP A 29 -7.91 -36.78 -5.84
CA ASP A 29 -7.87 -35.77 -6.90
C ASP A 29 -8.72 -34.54 -6.55
N ILE A 30 -9.89 -34.74 -5.96
CA ILE A 30 -10.75 -33.64 -5.50
C ILE A 30 -10.03 -32.82 -4.43
N VAL A 31 -9.44 -33.48 -3.43
CA VAL A 31 -8.71 -32.80 -2.37
C VAL A 31 -7.52 -32.02 -2.94
N MET A 32 -6.73 -32.64 -3.82
CA MET A 32 -5.57 -32.00 -4.44
C MET A 32 -5.94 -30.78 -5.28
N LYS A 33 -7.00 -30.88 -6.10
CA LYS A 33 -7.51 -29.74 -6.89
C LYS A 33 -8.02 -28.62 -5.98
N ALA A 34 -8.75 -28.97 -4.92
CA ALA A 34 -9.25 -27.99 -3.97
C ALA A 34 -8.11 -27.28 -3.23
N THR A 35 -7.04 -27.98 -2.86
CA THR A 35 -5.87 -27.36 -2.23
C THR A 35 -5.14 -26.43 -3.19
N ASP A 36 -4.95 -26.84 -4.45
CA ASP A 36 -4.30 -26.01 -5.47
C ASP A 36 -5.09 -24.74 -5.78
N GLU A 37 -6.42 -24.85 -5.88
CA GLU A 37 -7.29 -23.69 -6.08
C GLU A 37 -7.29 -22.75 -4.87
N ALA A 38 -7.33 -23.31 -3.66
CA ALA A 38 -7.25 -22.51 -2.43
C ALA A 38 -5.93 -21.72 -2.36
N GLU A 39 -4.80 -22.36 -2.68
CA GLU A 39 -3.50 -21.69 -2.69
C GLU A 39 -3.44 -20.59 -3.75
N LYS A 40 -3.93 -20.85 -4.97
CA LYS A 40 -4.00 -19.85 -6.04
C LYS A 40 -4.87 -18.65 -5.63
N GLN A 41 -6.04 -18.89 -5.06
CA GLN A 41 -6.94 -17.82 -4.59
C GLN A 41 -6.31 -17.02 -3.45
N TYR A 42 -5.63 -17.69 -2.52
CA TYR A 42 -4.90 -17.03 -1.44
C TYR A 42 -3.81 -16.10 -1.97
N LEU A 43 -2.94 -16.62 -2.87
CA LEU A 43 -1.86 -15.84 -3.47
C LEU A 43 -2.38 -14.67 -4.31
N ALA A 44 -3.43 -14.89 -5.09
CA ALA A 44 -4.07 -13.84 -5.88
C ALA A 44 -4.64 -12.73 -4.99
N THR A 45 -5.33 -13.10 -3.90
CA THR A 45 -5.87 -12.15 -2.92
C THR A 45 -4.77 -11.35 -2.25
N LEU A 46 -3.69 -12.02 -1.84
CA LEU A 46 -2.53 -11.38 -1.22
C LEU A 46 -1.86 -10.38 -2.18
N SER A 47 -1.68 -10.77 -3.45
CA SER A 47 -1.11 -9.90 -4.49
C SER A 47 -1.98 -8.68 -4.72
N SER A 48 -3.29 -8.85 -4.90
CA SER A 48 -4.23 -7.74 -5.08
C SER A 48 -4.25 -6.81 -3.86
N ALA A 49 -4.20 -7.35 -2.65
CA ALA A 49 -4.13 -6.56 -1.43
C ALA A 49 -2.85 -5.70 -1.37
N LYS A 50 -1.69 -6.28 -1.70
CA LYS A 50 -0.42 -5.54 -1.77
C LYS A 50 -0.45 -4.44 -2.82
N GLU A 51 -1.00 -4.72 -4.00
CA GLU A 51 -1.13 -3.73 -5.07
C GLU A 51 -2.02 -2.55 -4.64
N LYS A 52 -3.17 -2.84 -4.02
CA LYS A 52 -4.07 -1.81 -3.46
C LYS A 52 -3.37 -0.98 -2.39
N ALA A 53 -2.63 -1.61 -1.48
CA ALA A 53 -1.89 -0.90 -0.44
C ALA A 53 -0.84 0.04 -1.04
N ASN A 54 -0.06 -0.44 -2.00
CA ASN A 54 0.94 0.38 -2.71
C ASN A 54 0.30 1.56 -3.44
N LYS A 55 -0.85 1.34 -4.08
CA LYS A 55 -1.60 2.40 -4.76
C LYS A 55 -2.12 3.46 -3.79
N ILE A 56 -2.62 3.05 -2.62
CA ILE A 56 -3.05 3.98 -1.57
C ILE A 56 -1.86 4.83 -1.10
N ILE A 57 -0.71 4.21 -0.83
CA ILE A 57 0.49 4.92 -0.39
C ILE A 57 0.96 5.89 -1.47
N SER A 58 1.07 5.44 -2.73
CA SER A 58 1.49 6.30 -3.85
C SER A 58 0.57 7.51 -4.02
N ASN A 59 -0.74 7.29 -4.00
CA ASN A 59 -1.73 8.36 -4.11
C ASN A 59 -1.62 9.35 -2.93
N ALA A 60 -1.38 8.86 -1.71
CA ALA A 60 -1.21 9.71 -0.55
C ALA A 60 0.05 10.58 -0.66
N VAL A 61 1.16 10.00 -1.13
CA VAL A 61 2.42 10.72 -1.37
C VAL A 61 2.25 11.79 -2.45
N GLU A 62 1.64 11.45 -3.58
CA GLU A 62 1.37 12.42 -4.64
C GLU A 62 0.48 13.57 -4.17
N ALA A 63 -0.60 13.26 -3.44
CA ALA A 63 -1.50 14.27 -2.88
C ALA A 63 -0.79 15.16 -1.86
N ALA A 64 0.07 14.58 -1.01
CA ALA A 64 0.87 15.33 -0.05
C ALA A 64 1.87 16.25 -0.76
N ASN A 65 2.56 15.78 -1.79
CA ASN A 65 3.49 16.60 -2.57
C ASN A 65 2.78 17.77 -3.26
N LYS A 66 1.62 17.53 -3.88
CA LYS A 66 0.79 18.61 -4.48
C LYS A 66 0.34 19.64 -3.45
N LYS A 67 0.07 19.23 -2.21
CA LYS A 67 -0.27 20.16 -1.12
C LYS A 67 0.95 20.88 -0.54
N ALA A 68 2.12 20.24 -0.54
CA ALA A 68 3.36 20.80 -0.06
C ALA A 68 3.93 21.86 -1.01
N GLU A 69 3.80 21.67 -2.31
CA GLU A 69 4.29 22.58 -3.35
C GLU A 69 3.85 24.05 -3.15
N PRO A 70 2.56 24.39 -2.97
CA PRO A 70 2.16 25.78 -2.74
C PRO A 70 2.68 26.33 -1.40
N ILE A 71 2.84 25.49 -0.37
CA ILE A 71 3.42 25.91 0.92
C ILE A 71 4.88 26.29 0.73
N ILE A 72 5.65 25.47 0.00
CA ILE A 72 7.06 25.73 -0.30
C ILE A 72 7.20 26.99 -1.16
N ASN A 73 6.37 27.15 -2.19
CA ASN A 73 6.41 28.31 -3.07
C ASN A 73 6.07 29.60 -2.31
N LYS A 74 5.05 29.55 -1.45
CA LYS A 74 4.69 30.68 -0.57
C LYS A 74 5.84 31.01 0.38
N GLY A 75 6.44 30.03 1.04
CA GLY A 75 7.57 30.26 1.94
C GLY A 75 8.79 30.84 1.23
N LYS A 76 9.07 30.42 -0.01
CA LYS A 76 10.13 31.02 -0.85
C LYS A 76 9.82 32.48 -1.16
N GLN A 77 8.61 32.78 -1.62
CA GLN A 77 8.20 34.15 -1.94
C GLN A 77 8.30 35.06 -0.71
N GLU A 78 7.77 34.62 0.44
CA GLU A 78 7.87 35.38 1.70
C GLU A 78 9.33 35.63 2.11
N SER A 79 10.21 34.64 1.93
CA SER A 79 11.63 34.81 2.21
C SER A 79 12.31 35.80 1.25
N GLU A 80 11.96 35.76 -0.04
CA GLU A 80 12.47 36.70 -1.04
C GLU A 80 12.00 38.11 -0.73
N ASP A 81 10.74 38.29 -0.36
CA ASP A 81 10.17 39.59 0.02
C ASP A 81 10.90 40.21 1.23
N ILE A 82 11.30 39.39 2.20
CA ILE A 82 12.10 39.83 3.36
C ILE A 82 13.50 40.27 2.91
N LEU A 83 14.17 39.48 2.06
CA LEU A 83 15.51 39.80 1.57
C LEU A 83 15.52 41.09 0.72
N HIS A 84 14.47 41.27 -0.10
CA HIS A 84 14.31 42.39 -1.02
C HIS A 84 13.58 43.60 -0.39
N ILE A 85 13.52 43.70 0.94
CA ILE A 85 13.07 44.94 1.60
C ILE A 85 13.88 46.12 1.05
N SER A 86 13.15 47.18 0.67
CA SER A 86 13.72 48.38 0.07
C SER A 86 14.76 49.03 0.99
N GLU A 87 15.81 49.57 0.36
CA GLU A 87 16.89 50.25 1.07
C GLU A 87 16.39 51.46 1.86
N ASP A 88 15.38 52.16 1.35
CA ASP A 88 14.69 53.25 2.08
C ASP A 88 14.08 52.78 3.39
N LYS A 89 13.43 51.61 3.42
CA LYS A 89 12.87 51.04 4.65
C LYS A 89 13.97 50.67 5.64
N LYS A 90 15.08 50.10 5.15
CA LYS A 90 16.26 49.78 5.97
C LYS A 90 16.86 51.05 6.57
N ASN A 91 17.08 52.08 5.75
CA ASN A 91 17.64 53.36 6.16
C ASN A 91 16.72 54.10 7.15
N ASN A 92 15.41 54.07 6.94
CA ASN A 92 14.45 54.66 7.87
C ASN A 92 14.46 53.92 9.22
N ALA A 93 14.54 52.59 9.23
CA ALA A 93 14.67 51.83 10.46
C ALA A 93 15.97 52.17 11.22
N VAL A 94 17.09 52.31 10.52
CA VAL A 94 18.38 52.76 11.11
C VAL A 94 18.25 54.16 11.71
N LYS A 95 17.63 55.10 10.99
CA LYS A 95 17.41 56.48 11.46
C LYS A 95 16.57 56.51 12.75
N LEU A 96 15.50 55.72 12.84
CA LEU A 96 14.68 55.62 14.06
C LEU A 96 15.48 55.13 15.26
N VAL A 97 16.39 54.16 15.06
CA VAL A 97 17.28 53.67 16.13
C VAL A 97 18.24 54.77 16.58
N ILE A 98 18.87 55.49 15.64
CA ILE A 98 19.78 56.61 15.94
C ILE A 98 19.05 57.71 16.72
N GLU A 99 17.88 58.16 16.25
CA GLU A 99 17.08 59.18 16.93
C GLU A 99 16.71 58.76 18.36
N ARG A 100 16.43 57.48 18.58
CA ARG A 100 16.12 56.97 19.92
C ARG A 100 17.34 57.00 20.84
N ILE A 101 18.52 56.64 20.36
CA ILE A 101 19.76 56.71 21.16
C ILE A 101 20.09 58.17 21.49
N VAL A 102 20.05 59.05 20.48
CA VAL A 102 20.34 60.48 20.63
C VAL A 102 19.36 61.14 21.59
N LYS A 103 18.05 60.82 21.57
CA LYS A 103 17.09 61.36 22.54
C LYS A 103 17.32 60.88 23.98
N ILE A 104 17.89 59.70 24.19
CA ILE A 104 18.18 59.16 25.53
C ILE A 104 19.50 59.73 26.08
N HIS A 105 20.49 59.98 25.24
CA HIS A 105 21.85 60.40 25.65
C HIS A 105 22.19 61.87 25.35
N GLY A 106 21.34 62.57 24.60
CA GLY A 106 21.59 63.91 24.05
C GLY A 106 21.00 65.06 24.86
N ASN A 107 20.68 64.86 26.15
CA ASN A 107 20.54 65.98 27.07
C ASN A 107 21.92 66.36 27.61
N SER A 108 22.65 67.12 26.80
CA SER A 108 23.59 68.17 27.24
C SER A 108 23.42 69.35 26.31
#